data_AF-A0A410G6E1-F1
#
_entry.id   AF-A0A410G6E1-F1
#
_cell.length_a   1.000
_cell.length_b   1.000
_cell.length_c   1.000
_cell.angle_alpha   90.00
_cell.angle_beta   90.00
_cell.angle_gamma   90.00
#
_symmetry.space_group_name_H-M   'P 1'
#
loop_
_entity.id
_entity.type
_entity.pdbx_description
1 polymer ?
#
loop_
_entity_poly.entity_id
_entity_poly.type
_entity_poly.pdbx_seq_one_letter_code
_entity_poly.pdbx_strand_id
1 'polypeptide(L)'
;MNGQTSIRLFELVQEFIPDKRKAKEFVSRLEETVDLKFDSIKETMATKTDIAQLEFKLGRAIYIVGLIQFLAIVGSVSAIVNFMLK
;
A
#
# COMPACT_ATOMS: atom_id res chain seq x y z
N MET A 1 -15.67 5.65 14.56
CA MET A 1 -15.13 5.48 15.94
C MET A 1 -16.20 4.89 16.86
N ASN A 2 -15.80 4.18 17.93
CA ASN A 2 -16.74 3.59 18.89
C ASN A 2 -17.25 4.65 19.88
N GLY A 3 -18.55 4.63 20.23
CA GLY A 3 -19.16 5.66 21.09
C GLY A 3 -18.52 5.82 22.47
N GLN A 4 -17.91 4.76 23.03
CA GLN A 4 -17.15 4.86 24.29
C GLN A 4 -15.87 5.70 24.18
N THR A 5 -15.21 5.71 23.02
CA THR A 5 -13.96 6.46 22.80
C THR A 5 -14.24 7.96 22.69
N SER A 6 -15.31 8.34 21.99
CA SER A 6 -15.75 9.74 21.87
C SER A 6 -16.14 10.35 23.22
N ILE A 7 -16.78 9.56 24.09
CA ILE A 7 -17.14 10.00 25.46
C ILE A 7 -15.89 10.29 26.29
N ARG A 8 -14.90 9.37 26.28
CA ARG A 8 -13.63 9.58 27.00
C ARG A 8 -12.84 10.78 26.47
N LEU A 9 -12.82 10.98 25.15
CA LEU A 9 -12.12 12.11 24.54
C LEU A 9 -12.77 13.44 24.96
N PHE A 10 -14.09 13.48 25.02
CA PHE A 10 -14.84 14.64 25.50
C PHE A 10 -14.65 14.92 26.98
N GLU A 11 -14.59 13.89 27.82
CA GLU A 11 -14.26 14.02 29.25
C GLU A 11 -12.84 14.59 29.43
N LEU A 12 -11.86 14.08 28.69
CA LEU A 12 -10.48 14.57 28.72
C LEU A 12 -10.38 16.03 28.25
N VAL A 13 -11.10 16.39 27.19
CA VAL A 13 -11.10 17.77 26.69
C VAL A 13 -11.78 18.74 27.66
N GLN A 14 -12.80 18.30 28.40
CA GLN A 14 -13.42 19.12 29.45
C GLN A 14 -12.47 19.45 30.61
N GLU A 15 -11.47 18.61 30.86
CA GLU A 15 -10.43 18.85 31.86
C GLU A 15 -9.58 20.08 31.53
N PHE A 16 -9.40 20.37 30.23
CA PHE A 16 -8.63 21.51 29.72
C PHE A 16 -9.50 22.68 29.24
N ILE A 17 -10.76 22.42 28.87
CA ILE A 17 -11.71 23.40 28.35
C ILE A 17 -13.01 23.31 29.18
N PRO A 18 -13.18 24.19 30.19
CA PRO A 18 -14.37 24.21 31.04
C PRO A 18 -15.67 24.51 30.26
N ASP A 19 -15.56 25.21 29.14
CA ASP A 19 -16.69 25.51 28.27
C ASP A 19 -17.09 24.27 27.46
N LYS A 20 -18.17 23.63 27.89
CA LYS A 20 -18.74 22.42 27.27
C LYS A 20 -19.04 22.57 25.78
N ARG A 21 -19.38 23.77 25.30
CA ARG A 21 -19.66 24.01 23.88
C ARG A 21 -18.37 23.96 23.07
N LYS A 22 -17.32 24.65 23.54
CA LYS A 22 -16.00 24.63 22.91
C LYS A 22 -15.33 23.26 22.99
N ALA A 23 -15.48 22.56 24.11
CA ALA A 23 -14.98 21.19 24.26
C ALA A 23 -15.63 20.24 23.24
N LYS A 24 -16.95 20.35 23.04
CA LYS A 24 -17.68 19.52 22.07
C LYS A 24 -17.27 19.84 20.63
N GLU A 25 -17.13 21.13 20.31
CA GLU A 25 -16.68 21.57 18.99
C GLU A 25 -15.26 21.10 18.70
N PHE A 26 -14.35 21.20 19.68
CA PHE A 26 -12.97 20.74 19.55
C PHE A 26 -12.90 19.23 19.30
N VAL A 27 -13.62 18.43 20.09
CA VAL A 27 -13.71 16.98 19.89
C VAL A 27 -14.23 16.66 18.49
N SER A 28 -15.31 17.32 18.05
CA SER A 28 -15.90 17.09 16.73
C SER A 28 -14.90 17.38 15.59
N ARG A 29 -14.17 18.49 15.66
CA ARG A 29 -13.15 18.84 14.66
C ARG A 29 -11.96 17.88 14.70
N LEU A 30 -11.59 17.40 15.88
CA LEU A 30 -10.48 16.49 16.06
C LEU A 30 -10.83 15.10 15.52
N GLU A 31 -12.05 14.61 15.77
CA GLU A 31 -12.58 13.38 15.16
C GLU A 31 -12.60 13.48 13.63
N GLU A 32 -13.12 14.58 13.08
CA GLU A 32 -13.13 14.82 11.63
C GLU A 32 -11.71 14.85 11.03
N THR A 33 -10.78 15.56 11.68
CA THR A 33 -9.37 15.63 11.22
C THR A 33 -8.68 14.27 11.26
N VAL A 34 -8.97 13.48 12.30
CA VAL A 34 -8.42 12.12 12.45
C VAL A 34 -8.98 11.20 11.37
N ASP A 35 -10.30 11.22 11.13
CA ASP A 35 -10.94 10.40 10.10
C ASP A 35 -10.38 10.73 8.70
N LEU A 36 -10.28 12.01 8.34
CA LEU A 36 -9.68 12.46 7.06
C LEU A 36 -8.23 11.97 6.91
N LYS A 37 -7.44 12.03 7.99
CA LYS A 37 -6.05 11.56 7.96
C LYS A 37 -5.97 10.04 7.85
N PHE A 38 -6.85 9.30 8.51
CA PHE A 38 -6.91 7.85 8.38
C PHE A 38 -7.32 7.41 6.99
N ASP A 39 -8.26 8.10 6.34
CA ASP A 39 -8.68 7.76 4.99
C ASP A 39 -7.59 8.02 3.95
N SER A 40 -6.86 9.14 4.04
CA SER A 40 -5.68 9.37 3.18
C SER A 40 -4.56 8.33 3.39
N ILE A 41 -4.35 7.88 4.63
CA ILE A 41 -3.39 6.82 4.94
C ILE A 41 -3.86 5.48 4.37
N LYS A 42 -5.13 5.13 4.52
CA LYS A 42 -5.70 3.90 3.92
C LYS A 42 -5.54 3.88 2.41
N GLU A 43 -5.84 4.98 1.73
CA GLU A 43 -5.66 5.13 0.28
C GLU A 43 -4.19 4.94 -0.13
N THR A 44 -3.27 5.56 0.63
CA THR A 44 -1.82 5.40 0.40
C THR A 44 -1.36 3.97 0.63
N MET A 45 -1.88 3.28 1.66
CA MET A 45 -1.53 1.89 1.97
C MET A 45 -2.11 0.90 0.96
N ALA A 46 -3.33 1.14 0.47
CA ALA A 46 -3.92 0.40 -0.64
C ALA A 46 -3.02 0.52 -1.88
N THR A 47 -2.64 1.75 -2.24
CA THR A 47 -1.74 2.02 -3.37
C THR A 47 -0.38 1.32 -3.21
N LYS A 48 0.24 1.35 -2.03
CA LYS A 48 1.51 0.65 -1.76
C LYS A 48 1.37 -0.88 -1.89
N THR A 49 0.25 -1.44 -1.44
CA THR A 49 -0.04 -2.88 -1.54
C THR A 49 -0.20 -3.30 -2.99
N ASP A 50 -0.93 -2.49 -3.78
CA ASP A 50 -1.13 -2.74 -5.21
C ASP A 50 0.19 -2.64 -5.99
N ILE A 51 1.05 -1.68 -5.65
CA ILE A 51 2.40 -1.54 -6.23
C ILE A 51 3.24 -2.79 -5.93
N ALA A 52 3.27 -3.27 -4.69
CA ALA A 52 4.04 -4.46 -4.33
C ALA A 52 3.55 -5.72 -5.10
N GLN A 53 2.24 -5.86 -5.29
CA GLN A 53 1.68 -6.94 -6.11
C GLN A 53 2.08 -6.81 -7.59
N LEU A 54 2.11 -5.59 -8.12
CA LEU A 54 2.51 -5.33 -9.51
C LEU A 54 4.00 -5.64 -9.73
N GLU A 55 4.88 -5.22 -8.82
CA GLU A 55 6.32 -5.53 -8.84
C GLU A 55 6.57 -7.05 -8.83
N PHE A 56 5.84 -7.79 -7.98
CA PHE A 56 5.93 -9.25 -7.94
C PHE A 56 5.53 -9.90 -9.28
N LYS A 57 4.40 -9.47 -9.86
CA LYS A 57 3.94 -9.96 -11.17
C LYS A 57 4.95 -9.66 -12.27
N LEU A 58 5.51 -8.45 -12.28
CA LEU A 58 6.47 -8.01 -13.27
C LEU A 58 7.78 -8.80 -13.15
N GLY A 59 8.31 -8.99 -11.94
CA GLY A 59 9.50 -9.81 -11.70
C GLY A 59 9.33 -11.25 -12.18
N ARG A 60 8.17 -11.86 -11.93
CA ARG A 60 7.85 -13.20 -12.43
C ARG A 60 7.79 -13.25 -13.96
N ALA A 61 7.19 -12.24 -14.60
CA ALA A 61 7.10 -12.16 -16.05
C ALA A 61 8.50 -12.02 -16.69
N ILE A 62 9.34 -11.13 -16.15
CA ILE A 62 10.72 -10.94 -16.60
C ILE A 62 11.51 -12.25 -16.48
N TYR A 63 11.36 -12.97 -15.36
CA TYR A 63 12.03 -14.25 -15.17
C TYR A 63 11.63 -15.30 -16.23
N ILE A 64 10.33 -15.45 -16.50
CA ILE A 64 9.82 -16.41 -17.49
C ILE A 64 10.32 -16.06 -18.89
N VAL A 65 10.22 -14.80 -19.29
CA VAL A 65 10.69 -14.33 -20.60
C VAL A 65 12.20 -14.52 -20.72
N GLY A 66 12.96 -14.17 -19.68
CA GLY A 66 14.41 -14.36 -19.64
C GLY A 66 14.82 -15.83 -19.78
N LEU A 67 14.11 -16.75 -19.13
CA LEU A 67 14.37 -18.18 -19.26
C LEU A 67 14.12 -18.69 -20.69
N ILE A 68 13.01 -18.27 -21.31
CA ILE A 68 12.69 -18.65 -22.69
C ILE A 68 13.75 -18.11 -23.65
N GLN A 69 14.15 -16.84 -23.49
CA GLN A 69 15.21 -16.23 -24.31
C GLN A 69 16.54 -16.95 -24.13
N PHE A 70 16.90 -17.33 -22.90
CA PHE A 70 18.10 -18.10 -22.63
C PHE A 70 18.08 -19.43 -23.39
N LEU A 71 16.98 -20.20 -23.30
CA LEU A 71 16.83 -21.45 -24.03
C LEU A 71 16.89 -21.25 -25.55
N ALA A 72 16.28 -20.18 -26.07
CA ALA A 72 16.32 -19.85 -27.49
C ALA A 72 17.74 -19.54 -27.98
N ILE A 73 18.53 -18.79 -27.20
CA ILE A 73 19.94 -18.48 -27.53
C ILE A 73 20.78 -19.76 -27.51
N VAL A 74 20.69 -20.55 -26.45
CA VAL A 74 21.44 -21.81 -26.32
C VAL A 74 21.08 -22.80 -27.43
N GLY A 75 19.80 -22.93 -27.74
CA GLY A 75 19.32 -23.78 -28.83
C GLY A 75 19.83 -23.30 -30.19
N SER A 76 19.80 -22.00 -30.44
CA SER A 76 20.31 -21.41 -31.69
C SER A 76 21.81 -21.63 -31.87
N VAL A 77 22.61 -21.41 -30.82
CA VAL A 77 24.07 -21.66 -30.85
C VAL A 77 24.35 -23.15 -31.08
N SER A 78 23.63 -24.04 -30.39
CA SER A 78 23.80 -25.49 -30.55
C SER A 78 23.48 -25.94 -31.98
N ALA A 79 22.44 -25.38 -32.59
CA ALA A 79 22.07 -25.66 -33.97
C ALA A 79 23.16 -25.19 -34.96
N ILE A 80 23.74 -24.01 -34.74
CA ILE A 80 24.84 -23.47 -35.56
C ILE A 80 26.07 -24.37 -35.46
N VAL A 81 26.48 -24.78 -34.25
CA VAL A 81 27.63 -25.67 -34.04
C VAL A 81 27.40 -27.00 -34.75
N ASN A 82 26.22 -27.60 -34.60
CA ASN A 82 25.88 -28.85 -35.28
C ASN A 82 25.88 -28.72 -36.81
N PHE A 83 25.47 -27.56 -37.35
CA PHE A 83 25.53 -27.28 -38.78
C PHE A 83 26.98 -27.13 -39.28
N MET A 84 27.88 -26.54 -38.50
CA MET A 84 29.30 -26.40 -38.87
C MET A 84 30.08 -27.72 -38.81
N LEU A 85 29.66 -28.65 -37.94
CA LEU A 85 30.30 -29.95 -37.77
C LEU A 85 29.84 -31.00 -38.80
N LYS A 86 28.76 -30.73 -39.52
CA LYS A 86 28.19 -31.61 -40.55
C LYS A 86 28.66 -31.21 -41.95
#